data_AF-A0A3L7YAA7-F1
#
_entry.id   AF-A0A3L7YAA7-F1
#
_cell.length_a   1.000
_cell.length_b   1.000
_cell.length_c   1.000
_cell.angle_alpha   90.00
_cell.angle_beta   90.00
_cell.angle_gamma   90.00
#
_symmetry.space_group_name_H-M   'P 1'
#
loop_
_entity.id
_entity.type
_entity.pdbx_description
1 polymer ?
#
loop_
_entity_poly.entity_id
_entity_poly.type
_entity_poly.pdbx_seq_one_letter_code
_entity_poly.pdbx_strand_id
1 'polypeptide(L)'
;MHCHTNASGDCSMEPARLLAVARERGLQRLCITDHNSVRAGLELAARAPELVVPGIELLTTRGELLAYFVTAEVPARLEPLRAIELLRA
;
A
#
# COMPACT_ATOMS: atom_id res chain seq x y z
N MET A 1 -0.39 3.18 -10.65
CA MET A 1 -0.44 2.05 -9.69
C MET A 1 -0.51 2.64 -8.29
N HIS A 2 -1.71 2.97 -7.82
CA HIS A 2 -1.97 3.66 -6.55
C HIS A 2 -3.42 3.37 -6.20
N CYS A 3 -3.67 2.69 -5.08
CA CYS A 3 -5.01 2.29 -4.71
C CYS A 3 -5.14 2.20 -3.20
N HIS A 4 -6.18 2.84 -2.67
CA HIS A 4 -6.53 2.84 -1.26
C HIS A 4 -7.66 1.86 -0.96
N THR A 5 -7.71 1.45 0.30
CA THR A 5 -8.75 0.65 0.93
C THR A 5 -9.29 1.41 2.14
N ASN A 6 -10.34 0.89 2.76
CA ASN A 6 -10.86 1.48 3.99
C ASN A 6 -9.91 1.38 5.21
N ALA A 7 -8.75 0.72 5.08
CA ALA A 7 -7.76 0.66 6.14
C ALA A 7 -7.05 2.00 6.38
N SER A 8 -6.99 2.91 5.39
CA SER A 8 -6.43 4.27 5.54
C SER A 8 -7.44 5.32 6.01
N GLY A 9 -8.74 5.01 5.97
CA GLY A 9 -9.82 5.90 6.41
C GLY A 9 -10.24 6.99 5.40
N ASP A 10 -9.55 7.13 4.26
CA ASP A 10 -9.90 8.05 3.16
C ASP A 10 -10.65 7.36 2.01
N CYS A 11 -10.71 6.03 2.02
CA CYS A 11 -11.45 5.23 1.06
C CYS A 11 -12.55 4.40 1.75
N SER A 12 -13.65 4.11 1.03
CA SER A 12 -14.73 3.26 1.53
C SER A 12 -14.59 1.79 1.10
N MET A 13 -13.56 1.48 0.32
CA MET A 13 -13.42 0.19 -0.34
C MET A 13 -12.83 -0.89 0.58
N GLU A 14 -13.58 -1.93 0.92
CA GLU A 14 -13.04 -3.06 1.69
C GLU A 14 -11.96 -3.83 0.90
N PRO A 15 -10.82 -4.20 1.53
CA PRO A 15 -9.72 -4.91 0.88
C PRO A 15 -10.14 -6.18 0.12
N ALA A 16 -11.01 -7.00 0.71
CA ALA A 16 -11.48 -8.24 0.09
C ALA A 16 -12.36 -7.99 -1.15
N ARG A 17 -13.20 -6.96 -1.10
CA ARG A 17 -14.06 -6.58 -2.24
C ARG A 17 -13.24 -5.94 -3.36
N LEU A 18 -12.23 -5.13 -3.03
CA LEU A 18 -11.29 -4.59 -4.02
C LEU A 18 -10.59 -5.73 -4.78
N LEU A 19 -10.15 -6.78 -4.08
CA LEU A 19 -9.52 -7.94 -4.70
C LEU A 19 -10.46 -8.68 -5.66
N ALA A 20 -11.73 -8.85 -5.29
CA ALA A 20 -12.73 -9.48 -6.16
C ALA A 20 -12.96 -8.68 -7.45
N VAL A 21 -13.15 -7.36 -7.32
CA VAL A 21 -13.32 -6.47 -8.49
C VAL A 21 -12.08 -6.47 -9.38
N ALA A 22 -10.87 -6.47 -8.80
CA ALA A 22 -9.64 -6.53 -9.58
C ALA A 22 -9.57 -7.79 -10.45
N ARG A 23 -9.98 -8.95 -9.92
CA ARG A 23 -10.06 -10.21 -10.68
C ARG A 23 -11.14 -10.17 -11.75
N GLU A 24 -12.33 -9.68 -11.43
CA GLU A 24 -13.45 -9.54 -12.39
C GLU A 24 -13.05 -8.66 -13.58
N ARG A 25 -12.28 -7.60 -13.33
CA ARG A 25 -11.78 -6.68 -14.36
C ARG A 25 -10.54 -7.17 -15.10
N GLY A 26 -10.02 -8.37 -14.78
CA GLY A 26 -8.85 -8.93 -15.43
C GLY A 26 -7.55 -8.16 -15.16
N LEU A 27 -7.46 -7.45 -14.03
CA LEU A 27 -6.21 -6.78 -13.63
C LEU A 27 -5.12 -7.82 -13.36
N GLN A 28 -3.92 -7.58 -13.88
CA GLN A 28 -2.79 -8.47 -13.65
C GLN A 28 -2.04 -8.16 -12.36
N ARG A 29 -2.05 -6.89 -11.93
CA ARG A 29 -1.40 -6.41 -10.70
C ARG A 29 -2.22 -5.29 -10.06
N LEU A 30 -2.21 -5.23 -8.74
CA LEU A 30 -2.88 -4.24 -7.91
C LEU A 30 -1.92 -3.81 -6.79
N CYS A 31 -1.50 -2.53 -6.80
CA CYS A 31 -0.74 -1.97 -5.68
C CYS A 31 -1.71 -1.43 -4.64
N ILE A 32 -1.63 -1.94 -3.42
CA ILE A 32 -2.33 -1.38 -2.26
C ILE A 32 -1.37 -0.40 -1.61
N THR A 33 -1.75 0.88 -1.52
CA THR A 33 -0.89 1.99 -1.09
C THR A 33 -1.64 2.86 -0.09
N ASP A 34 -2.18 2.24 0.95
CA ASP A 34 -2.92 2.92 2.01
C ASP A 34 -2.04 3.97 2.71
N HIS A 35 -2.66 5.07 3.16
CA HIS A 35 -1.96 6.11 3.91
C HIS A 35 -1.31 5.55 5.18
N ASN A 36 0.02 5.70 5.28
CA ASN A 36 0.82 5.43 6.46
C ASN A 36 0.69 4.01 7.05
N SER A 37 0.24 3.04 6.25
CA SER A 37 0.05 1.66 6.68
C SER A 37 0.25 0.73 5.49
N VAL A 38 1.07 -0.30 5.65
CA VAL A 38 1.27 -1.35 4.63
C VAL A 38 0.45 -2.61 4.96
N ARG A 39 -0.15 -2.70 6.15
CA ARG A 39 -0.79 -3.91 6.68
C ARG A 39 -1.80 -4.56 5.73
N ALA A 40 -2.75 -3.79 5.21
CA ALA A 40 -3.75 -4.34 4.28
C ALA A 40 -3.10 -4.87 3.00
N GLY A 41 -2.08 -4.18 2.50
CA GLY A 41 -1.28 -4.63 1.35
C GLY A 41 -0.55 -5.95 1.62
N LEU A 42 0.09 -6.10 2.78
CA LEU A 42 0.76 -7.34 3.18
C LEU A 42 -0.23 -8.50 3.37
N GLU A 43 -1.35 -8.25 4.05
CA GLU A 43 -2.40 -9.26 4.27
C GLU A 43 -3.02 -9.74 2.95
N LEU A 44 -3.26 -8.82 2.01
CA LEU A 44 -3.77 -9.16 0.68
C LEU A 44 -2.72 -9.87 -0.18
N ALA A 45 -1.46 -9.47 -0.14
CA ALA A 45 -0.38 -10.14 -0.86
C ALA A 45 -0.10 -11.55 -0.36
N ALA A 46 -0.26 -11.81 0.94
CA ALA A 46 -0.19 -13.17 1.47
C ALA A 46 -1.30 -14.08 0.90
N ARG A 47 -2.46 -13.52 0.54
CA ARG A 47 -3.61 -14.26 0.01
C ARG A 47 -3.66 -14.34 -1.52
N ALA A 48 -3.06 -13.39 -2.21
CA ALA A 48 -3.09 -13.26 -3.67
C ALA A 48 -1.76 -12.70 -4.19
N PRO A 49 -0.62 -13.39 -3.97
CA PRO A 49 0.71 -12.89 -4.34
C PRO A 49 0.89 -12.69 -5.85
N GLU A 50 0.09 -13.36 -6.67
CA GLU A 50 0.06 -13.21 -8.12
C GLU A 50 -0.56 -11.87 -8.58
N LEU A 51 -1.38 -11.26 -7.73
CA LEU A 51 -2.18 -10.09 -8.06
C LEU A 51 -1.74 -8.86 -7.26
N VAL A 52 -1.35 -9.01 -5.99
CA VAL A 52 -1.17 -7.88 -5.09
C VAL A 52 0.31 -7.54 -4.89
N VAL A 53 0.63 -6.25 -5.02
CA VAL A 53 1.93 -5.67 -4.65
C VAL A 53 1.71 -4.83 -3.39
N PRO A 54 2.30 -5.20 -2.24
CA PRO A 54 2.27 -4.36 -1.04
C PRO A 54 2.97 -3.03 -1.30
N GLY A 55 2.34 -1.94 -0.93
CA GLY A 55 2.91 -0.60 -0.97
C GLY A 55 2.33 0.28 0.12
N ILE A 56 2.80 1.52 0.16
CA ILE A 56 2.40 2.51 1.15
C ILE A 56 2.41 3.89 0.51
N GLU A 57 1.43 4.72 0.85
CA GLU A 57 1.51 6.16 0.67
C GLU A 57 1.94 6.78 2.01
N LEU A 58 3.24 7.02 2.14
CA LEU A 58 3.82 7.45 3.41
C LEU A 58 3.90 8.98 3.46
N LEU A 59 3.22 9.59 4.42
CA LEU A 59 3.37 11.00 4.72
C LEU A 59 4.74 11.26 5.34
N THR A 60 5.47 12.23 4.82
CA THR A 60 6.76 12.73 5.31
C THR A 60 6.61 14.17 5.82
N THR A 61 7.69 14.78 6.31
CA THR A 61 7.71 16.21 6.67
C THR A 61 7.56 17.14 5.46
N ARG A 62 7.67 16.64 4.23
CA ARG A 62 7.70 17.43 2.99
C ARG A 62 6.68 16.98 1.92
N GLY A 63 5.68 16.19 2.30
CA GLY A 63 4.69 15.62 1.38
C GLY A 63 4.66 14.10 1.46
N GLU A 64 4.13 13.42 0.44
CA GLU A 64 3.93 11.97 0.46
C GLU A 64 4.89 11.24 -0.46
N LEU A 65 5.31 10.04 -0.06
CA LEU A 65 6.08 9.11 -0.85
C LEU A 65 5.25 7.88 -1.14
N LEU A 66 5.19 7.50 -2.43
CA LEU A 66 4.72 6.19 -2.83
C LEU A 66 5.89 5.22 -2.84
N ALA A 67 5.75 4.12 -2.11
CA ALA A 67 6.69 3.01 -2.14
C ALA A 67 5.97 1.69 -2.38
N TYR A 68 6.65 0.79 -3.09
CA TYR A 68 6.16 -0.53 -3.48
C TYR A 68 7.12 -1.59 -3.00
N PHE A 69 6.63 -2.83 -2.91
CA PHE A 69 7.36 -3.97 -2.34
C PHE A 69 7.79 -3.74 -0.89
N VAL A 70 7.01 -2.96 -0.15
CA VAL A 70 7.26 -2.66 1.27
C VAL A 70 6.92 -3.89 2.10
N THR A 71 7.86 -4.30 2.95
CA THR A 71 7.80 -5.56 3.70
C THR A 71 7.41 -5.36 5.18
N ALA A 72 7.53 -4.13 5.68
CA ALA A 72 7.25 -3.79 7.07
C ALA A 72 6.72 -2.35 7.20
N GLU A 73 6.09 -2.07 8.34
CA GLU A 73 5.61 -0.72 8.66
C GLU A 73 6.76 0.29 8.75
N VAL A 74 6.50 1.51 8.26
CA VAL A 74 7.42 2.63 8.35
C VAL A 74 6.72 3.81 9.04
N PRO A 75 7.33 4.44 10.06
CA PRO A 75 6.73 5.58 10.73
C PRO A 75 6.43 6.74 9.77
N ALA A 76 5.26 7.34 9.92
CA ALA A 76 4.91 8.57 9.21
C ALA A 76 5.70 9.79 9.74
N ARG A 77 5.68 10.87 8.97
CA ARG A 77 6.25 12.19 9.27
C ARG A 77 7.76 12.17 9.52
N LEU A 78 8.47 11.25 8.88
CA LEU A 78 9.94 11.27 8.82
C LEU A 78 10.43 12.33 7.83
N GLU A 79 11.69 12.75 7.95
CA GLU A 79 12.37 13.45 6.87
C GLU A 79 12.41 12.56 5.61
N PRO A 80 12.21 13.10 4.39
CA PRO A 80 12.06 12.28 3.18
C PRO A 80 13.21 11.31 2.94
N LEU A 81 14.46 11.74 3.17
CA LEU A 81 15.63 10.88 2.99
C LEU A 81 15.65 9.73 4.00
N ARG A 82 15.23 9.98 5.25
CA ARG A 82 15.15 8.93 6.27
C ARG A 82 14.06 7.92 5.96
N ALA A 83 12.92 8.37 5.42
CA ALA A 83 11.86 7.48 4.94
C ALA A 83 12.38 6.56 3.83
N ILE A 84 13.09 7.13 2.83
CA ILE A 84 13.67 6.36 1.71
C ILE A 84 14.68 5.32 2.21
N GLU A 85 15.52 5.65 3.20
CA GLU A 85 16.46 4.69 3.79
C GLU A 85 15.74 3.48 4.39
N LEU A 86 14.67 3.71 5.17
CA LEU A 86 13.89 2.63 5.79
C LEU A 86 13.12 1.82 4.76
N LEU A 87 12.59 2.45 3.72
CA LEU A 87 11.84 1.79 2.65
C LEU A 87 12.72 0.96 1.71
N ARG A 88 14.05 1.12 1.76
CA ARG A 88 15.02 0.34 0.98
C ARG A 88 15.63 -0.84 1.73
N ALA A 89 15.41 -0.94 3.05
CA ALA A 89 15.96 -1.98 3.91
C ALA A 89 15.21 -3.31 3.74
#